data_AF-A0A6N6S7H9-F1
#
_entry.id   AF-A0A6N6S7H9-F1
#
_cell.length_a   1.000
_cell.length_b   1.000
_cell.length_c   1.000
_cell.angle_alpha   90.00
_cell.angle_beta   90.00
_cell.angle_gamma   90.00
#
_symmetry.space_group_name_H-M   'P 1'
#
loop_
_entity.id
_entity.type
_entity.pdbx_description
1 polymer ?
#
loop_
_entity_poly.entity_id
_entity_poly.type
_entity_poly.pdbx_seq_one_letter_code
_entity_poly.pdbx_strand_id
1 'polypeptide(L)'
;MLDILKKPLSRIALAVAGVSLLTCAMGNGVAKAEGPTFQDVASQVFGQAVGPDNDGTLYVFGLTAKYTKPEYVDGRGPYKSFLKFLPSIRWYDPEHYWTNGSQNEGVFKNEECVLCHTVQTPTIVKDWKKSAHGNLEMRRGLGVKGKDGKPVEGTVGCDVCHGNDHQKLFMPTYKNCGECHPRETSEHRSGGLGSHTHAYTVNVLEFSWHVGKPAEEVAGCAECHAIVENRCDGCHTRHVFSPAEARKPTACRFCHMGIDHDEWAMYNTSIHGCLYEAESATMDWSKPSKKGNYRVPTCAYCHMQDGNHNPQQFGTIYSDMGMFQVDRGAPKHKAKRDAWIKKCQDCHSPRFAADKLKEMDAGVNLSFTKWREAAAVIVGCFLDGVVDPMPEGSPPDWYGHYTFSLLPGGDPRFYATSNLERLGLEMICYLTGNVYKAYAHMSMYNQTYGNGSAFEQDRKLVEIKTEAAKLRRFAAIEKKIGLEHKSEGFWQHGEYLDLLPGWIRKPGDVDVEWFKRTDIPHRANADAGVAPHGH
;
A
#
# COMPACT_ATOMS: atom_id res chain seq x y z
N MET A 1 -67.46 -23.32 -35.09
CA MET A 1 -66.24 -24.13 -35.28
C MET A 1 -65.51 -24.11 -33.93
N LEU A 2 -65.83 -24.90 -32.90
CA LEU A 2 -65.81 -26.37 -32.76
C LEU A 2 -64.53 -26.96 -33.38
N ASP A 3 -63.63 -27.66 -32.70
CA ASP A 3 -63.86 -28.64 -31.63
C ASP A 3 -62.70 -28.85 -30.64
N ILE A 4 -63.09 -29.21 -29.42
CA ILE A 4 -62.31 -29.79 -28.32
C ILE A 4 -62.58 -31.31 -28.33
N LEU A 5 -61.55 -32.17 -28.35
CA LEU A 5 -61.65 -33.57 -27.88
C LEU A 5 -60.28 -34.01 -27.29
N LYS A 6 -60.16 -34.24 -25.97
CA LYS A 6 -60.29 -35.56 -25.26
C LYS A 6 -59.15 -36.53 -25.63
N LYS A 7 -58.38 -37.19 -24.74
CA LYS A 7 -58.55 -37.66 -23.35
C LYS A 7 -57.18 -38.28 -22.85
N PRO A 8 -57.09 -38.80 -21.60
CA PRO A 8 -55.87 -39.00 -20.79
C PRO A 8 -55.43 -40.48 -20.67
N LEU A 9 -54.38 -40.78 -19.88
CA LEU A 9 -54.37 -41.85 -18.85
C LEU A 9 -53.02 -41.99 -18.09
N SER A 10 -53.15 -41.98 -16.77
CA SER A 10 -52.37 -42.64 -15.71
C SER A 10 -51.06 -43.38 -16.04
N ARG A 11 -50.04 -43.24 -15.16
CA ARG A 11 -49.55 -44.35 -14.32
C ARG A 11 -48.61 -43.85 -13.22
N ILE A 12 -48.98 -44.21 -12.00
CA ILE A 12 -48.16 -44.26 -10.80
C ILE A 12 -47.05 -45.30 -11.04
N ALA A 13 -45.81 -44.97 -10.68
CA ALA A 13 -44.74 -45.94 -10.45
C ALA A 13 -43.87 -45.46 -9.29
N LEU A 14 -44.05 -46.12 -8.15
CA LEU A 14 -43.12 -46.20 -7.03
C LEU A 14 -41.88 -46.97 -7.48
N ALA A 15 -40.66 -46.49 -7.24
CA ALA A 15 -39.49 -47.37 -7.23
C ALA A 15 -38.32 -46.83 -6.39
N VAL A 16 -38.22 -47.39 -5.18
CA VAL A 16 -37.01 -47.90 -4.51
C VAL A 16 -35.92 -46.89 -4.12
N ALA A 17 -35.91 -46.60 -2.81
CA ALA A 17 -34.75 -46.12 -2.08
C ALA A 17 -33.61 -47.16 -2.16
N GLY A 18 -32.57 -46.85 -2.92
CA GLY A 18 -31.30 -47.56 -2.89
C GLY A 18 -30.39 -46.98 -1.81
N VAL A 19 -30.32 -47.63 -0.66
CA VAL A 19 -29.28 -47.39 0.34
C VAL A 19 -27.95 -47.88 -0.25
N SER A 20 -27.12 -46.95 -0.71
CA SER A 20 -25.73 -47.23 -1.03
C SER A 20 -24.87 -46.81 0.16
N LEU A 21 -24.40 -47.80 0.90
CA LEU A 21 -23.31 -47.67 1.87
C LEU A 21 -22.06 -47.18 1.13
N LEU A 22 -21.70 -45.90 1.28
CA LEU A 22 -20.39 -45.40 0.90
C LEU A 22 -19.44 -45.53 2.08
N THR A 23 -18.41 -46.35 1.88
CA THR A 23 -17.24 -46.51 2.73
C THR A 23 -16.45 -45.20 2.79
N CYS A 24 -16.21 -44.74 4.02
CA CYS A 24 -15.43 -43.54 4.30
C CYS A 24 -13.94 -43.87 4.16
N ALA A 25 -13.30 -43.38 3.10
CA ALA A 25 -11.85 -43.31 3.00
C ALA A 25 -11.40 -41.91 3.45
N MET A 26 -10.80 -41.82 4.64
CA MET A 26 -10.21 -40.58 5.14
C MET A 26 -8.96 -40.23 4.32
N GLY A 27 -9.07 -39.19 3.50
CA GLY A 27 -7.95 -38.49 2.87
C GLY A 27 -8.08 -37.01 3.16
N ASN A 28 -7.01 -36.39 3.66
CA ASN A 28 -6.90 -34.96 3.96
C ASN A 28 -7.41 -34.10 2.80
N GLY A 29 -8.53 -33.43 2.98
CA GLY A 29 -9.10 -32.52 1.98
C GLY A 29 -10.26 -31.74 2.57
N VAL A 30 -10.24 -30.43 2.34
CA VAL A 30 -11.35 -29.50 2.58
C VAL A 30 -12.66 -30.15 2.13
N ALA A 31 -13.69 -30.14 2.97
CA ALA A 31 -14.99 -30.69 2.64
C ALA A 31 -15.51 -30.02 1.36
N LYS A 32 -15.47 -30.74 0.23
CA LYS A 32 -16.18 -30.31 -0.98
C LYS A 32 -17.66 -30.27 -0.64
N ALA A 33 -18.28 -29.10 -0.68
CA ALA A 33 -19.73 -29.00 -0.62
C ALA A 33 -20.32 -29.89 -1.73
N GLU A 34 -21.12 -30.88 -1.33
CA GLU A 34 -21.83 -31.75 -2.26
C GLU A 34 -22.94 -30.94 -2.94
N GLY A 35 -22.65 -30.33 -4.09
CA GLY A 35 -23.59 -29.52 -4.87
C GLY A 35 -22.92 -28.76 -6.03
N PRO A 36 -23.70 -28.20 -6.96
CA PRO A 36 -23.18 -27.34 -8.02
C PRO A 36 -22.56 -26.06 -7.44
N THR A 37 -21.47 -25.57 -8.04
CA THR A 37 -20.89 -24.26 -7.70
C THR A 37 -21.80 -23.11 -8.15
N PHE A 38 -21.54 -21.89 -7.66
CA PHE A 38 -22.23 -20.70 -8.17
C PHE A 38 -22.11 -20.59 -9.70
N GLN A 39 -20.91 -20.83 -10.23
CA GLN A 39 -20.61 -20.84 -11.66
C GLN A 39 -21.46 -21.86 -12.41
N ASP A 40 -21.63 -23.07 -11.87
CA ASP A 40 -22.43 -24.11 -12.52
C ASP A 40 -23.91 -23.70 -12.59
N VAL A 41 -24.45 -23.08 -11.53
CA VAL A 41 -25.82 -22.55 -11.53
C VAL A 41 -25.97 -21.39 -12.50
N ALA A 42 -25.03 -20.44 -12.49
CA ALA A 42 -25.03 -19.31 -13.43
C ALA A 42 -24.93 -19.78 -14.89
N SER A 43 -24.17 -20.85 -15.15
CA SER A 43 -24.04 -21.44 -16.47
C SER A 43 -25.37 -21.95 -17.02
N GLN A 44 -26.18 -22.61 -16.19
CA GLN A 44 -27.52 -23.07 -16.57
C GLN A 44 -28.49 -21.92 -16.84
N VAL A 45 -28.35 -20.79 -16.13
CA VAL A 45 -29.24 -19.62 -16.26
C VAL A 45 -28.87 -18.75 -17.46
N PHE A 46 -27.58 -18.46 -17.64
CA PHE A 46 -27.08 -17.54 -18.67
C PHE A 46 -26.71 -18.25 -19.98
N GLY A 47 -26.74 -19.59 -20.02
CA GLY A 47 -26.39 -20.37 -21.20
C GLY A 47 -24.92 -20.25 -21.63
N GLN A 48 -24.04 -19.81 -20.73
CA GLN A 48 -22.59 -19.72 -20.96
C GLN A 48 -21.88 -20.82 -20.19
N ALA A 49 -20.96 -21.54 -20.83
CA ALA A 49 -20.20 -22.61 -20.18
C ALA A 49 -19.35 -22.07 -19.01
N VAL A 50 -19.17 -22.91 -17.98
CA VAL A 50 -18.16 -22.68 -16.96
C VAL A 50 -16.78 -22.92 -17.54
N GLY A 51 -15.83 -22.05 -17.23
CA GLY A 51 -14.45 -22.22 -17.66
C GLY A 51 -13.46 -21.43 -16.80
N PRO A 52 -12.15 -21.62 -17.01
CA PRO A 52 -11.14 -20.86 -16.29
C PRO A 52 -11.14 -19.39 -16.72
N ASP A 53 -10.90 -18.48 -15.78
CA ASP A 53 -10.85 -17.03 -16.02
C ASP A 53 -9.76 -16.60 -17.03
N ASN A 54 -8.74 -17.43 -17.25
CA ASN A 54 -7.55 -17.11 -18.02
C ASN A 54 -7.53 -17.70 -19.45
N ASP A 55 -8.61 -18.34 -19.94
CA ASP A 55 -8.65 -18.89 -21.31
C ASP A 55 -8.98 -17.86 -22.40
N GLY A 56 -9.27 -16.61 -22.03
CA GLY A 56 -9.62 -15.53 -22.95
C GLY A 56 -11.12 -15.44 -23.27
N THR A 57 -11.96 -16.27 -22.65
CA THR A 57 -13.42 -16.18 -22.76
C THR A 57 -13.93 -14.89 -22.12
N LEU A 58 -14.84 -14.20 -22.82
CA LEU A 58 -15.57 -13.06 -22.28
C LEU A 58 -16.76 -13.55 -21.45
N TYR A 59 -16.53 -13.79 -20.16
CA TYR A 59 -17.57 -14.23 -19.22
C TYR A 59 -18.59 -13.12 -18.93
N VAL A 60 -19.88 -13.38 -19.15
CA VAL A 60 -20.98 -12.45 -18.87
C VAL A 60 -20.99 -12.13 -17.38
N PHE A 61 -20.68 -10.88 -17.04
CA PHE A 61 -20.45 -10.41 -15.67
C PHE A 61 -19.44 -11.25 -14.85
N GLY A 62 -18.58 -12.04 -15.49
CA GLY A 62 -17.65 -12.95 -14.80
C GLY A 62 -18.32 -14.15 -14.11
N LEU A 63 -19.61 -14.40 -14.30
CA LEU A 63 -20.39 -15.28 -13.42
C LEU A 63 -20.02 -16.76 -13.51
N THR A 64 -19.58 -17.21 -14.69
CA THR A 64 -19.23 -18.62 -14.94
C THR A 64 -17.71 -18.84 -15.02
N ALA A 65 -16.92 -17.83 -14.70
CA ALA A 65 -15.47 -17.93 -14.61
C ALA A 65 -15.06 -18.62 -13.30
N LYS A 66 -14.08 -19.52 -13.37
CA LYS A 66 -13.40 -20.09 -12.21
C LYS A 66 -12.04 -19.43 -12.07
N TYR A 67 -11.78 -18.88 -10.88
CA TYR A 67 -10.49 -18.28 -10.56
C TYR A 67 -9.33 -19.26 -10.83
N THR A 68 -8.30 -18.78 -11.51
CA THR A 68 -7.05 -19.51 -11.67
C THR A 68 -5.89 -18.78 -10.99
N LYS A 69 -5.14 -19.51 -10.16
CA LYS A 69 -3.96 -18.97 -9.50
C LYS A 69 -2.89 -18.66 -10.57
N PRO A 70 -2.40 -17.40 -10.66
CA PRO A 70 -1.36 -17.05 -11.61
C PRO A 70 -0.01 -17.70 -11.24
N GLU A 71 0.96 -17.60 -12.16
CA GLU A 71 2.33 -17.98 -11.86
C GLU A 71 2.90 -17.06 -10.77
N TYR A 72 3.55 -17.67 -9.77
CA TYR A 72 4.19 -16.95 -8.68
C TYR A 72 5.67 -17.28 -8.55
N VAL A 73 6.41 -16.33 -8.01
CA VAL A 73 7.71 -16.56 -7.38
C VAL A 73 7.57 -16.39 -5.86
N ASP A 74 8.44 -17.04 -5.10
CA ASP A 74 8.44 -16.93 -3.64
C ASP A 74 8.79 -15.52 -3.18
N GLY A 75 8.07 -15.01 -2.19
CA GLY A 75 8.39 -13.75 -1.53
C GLY A 75 9.58 -13.86 -0.59
N ARG A 76 10.18 -12.71 -0.26
CA ARG A 76 11.25 -12.58 0.74
C ARG A 76 10.70 -12.24 2.13
N GLY A 77 11.58 -12.06 3.10
CA GLY A 77 11.22 -11.61 4.44
C GLY A 77 10.85 -12.74 5.39
N PRO A 78 10.24 -12.41 6.54
CA PRO A 78 9.95 -13.37 7.60
C PRO A 78 8.88 -14.40 7.18
N TYR A 79 8.02 -14.05 6.23
CA TYR A 79 6.89 -14.88 5.80
C TYR A 79 7.15 -15.60 4.47
N LYS A 80 8.42 -15.76 4.07
CA LYS A 80 8.81 -16.38 2.78
C LYS A 80 8.28 -17.80 2.56
N SER A 81 7.86 -18.49 3.61
CA SER A 81 7.27 -19.83 3.54
C SER A 81 5.96 -19.83 2.73
N PHE A 82 5.20 -18.72 2.73
CA PHE A 82 3.93 -18.62 2.02
C PHE A 82 3.73 -17.32 1.24
N LEU A 83 4.45 -16.23 1.55
CA LEU A 83 4.40 -15.00 0.77
C LEU A 83 4.80 -15.28 -0.68
N LYS A 84 4.08 -14.68 -1.63
CA LYS A 84 4.31 -14.80 -3.07
C LYS A 84 4.39 -13.43 -3.72
N PHE A 85 5.00 -13.38 -4.89
CA PHE A 85 4.96 -12.25 -5.81
C PHE A 85 4.62 -12.71 -7.22
N LEU A 86 4.05 -11.81 -8.02
CA LEU A 86 4.07 -11.97 -9.47
C LEU A 86 5.51 -11.88 -10.00
N PRO A 87 5.85 -12.58 -11.09
CA PRO A 87 7.20 -12.52 -11.69
C PRO A 87 7.64 -11.11 -12.11
N SER A 88 6.72 -10.14 -12.24
CA SER A 88 7.02 -8.73 -12.49
C SER A 88 7.87 -8.08 -11.38
N ILE A 89 7.93 -8.67 -10.19
CA ILE A 89 8.80 -8.20 -9.08
C ILE A 89 10.27 -8.09 -9.47
N ARG A 90 10.71 -8.79 -10.53
CA ARG A 90 12.06 -8.71 -11.11
C ARG A 90 12.53 -7.29 -11.45
N TRP A 91 11.61 -6.36 -11.70
CA TRP A 91 11.95 -4.97 -12.00
C TRP A 91 12.17 -4.13 -10.73
N TYR A 92 11.63 -4.57 -9.59
CA TYR A 92 11.48 -3.75 -8.38
C TYR A 92 12.36 -4.25 -7.23
N ASP A 93 12.62 -5.55 -7.17
CA ASP A 93 13.68 -6.16 -6.34
C ASP A 93 14.66 -6.95 -7.23
N PRO A 94 15.36 -6.26 -8.15
CA PRO A 94 16.16 -6.92 -9.18
C PRO A 94 17.36 -7.70 -8.63
N GLU A 95 17.87 -7.35 -7.44
CA GLU A 95 18.99 -8.08 -6.84
C GLU A 95 18.65 -9.54 -6.52
N HIS A 96 17.37 -9.83 -6.27
CA HIS A 96 16.92 -11.18 -5.90
C HIS A 96 16.15 -11.88 -7.02
N TYR A 97 15.53 -11.13 -7.94
CA TYR A 97 14.59 -11.68 -8.92
C TYR A 97 14.92 -11.37 -10.38
N TRP A 98 15.92 -10.52 -10.66
CA TRP A 98 16.28 -10.25 -12.05
C TRP A 98 16.89 -11.48 -12.71
N THR A 99 16.32 -11.86 -13.84
CA THR A 99 16.87 -12.88 -14.74
C THR A 99 16.88 -12.32 -16.15
N ASN A 100 17.87 -12.71 -16.95
CA ASN A 100 17.85 -12.37 -18.37
C ASN A 100 16.58 -12.94 -19.03
N GLY A 101 15.89 -12.12 -19.80
CA GLY A 101 14.75 -12.49 -20.63
C GLY A 101 14.84 -11.90 -22.04
N SER A 102 16.02 -11.43 -22.43
CA SER A 102 16.23 -10.83 -23.75
C SER A 102 16.45 -11.89 -24.84
N GLN A 103 15.90 -11.61 -26.01
CA GLN A 103 16.08 -12.39 -27.23
C GLN A 103 17.24 -11.86 -28.09
N ASN A 104 17.81 -10.70 -27.75
CA ASN A 104 18.93 -10.11 -28.49
C ASN A 104 20.25 -10.62 -27.91
N GLU A 105 21.13 -11.11 -28.78
CA GLU A 105 22.46 -11.58 -28.40
C GLU A 105 23.53 -10.60 -28.87
N GLY A 106 24.63 -10.50 -28.12
CA GLY A 106 25.80 -9.71 -28.49
C GLY A 106 26.34 -8.85 -27.35
N VAL A 107 27.58 -8.42 -27.51
CA VAL A 107 28.25 -7.48 -26.62
C VAL A 107 28.41 -6.16 -27.38
N PHE A 108 27.78 -5.11 -26.88
CA PHE A 108 27.63 -3.84 -27.60
C PHE A 108 28.30 -2.69 -26.85
N LYS A 109 28.86 -1.76 -27.60
CA LYS A 109 29.29 -0.44 -27.09
C LYS A 109 28.07 0.47 -26.93
N ASN A 110 28.20 1.50 -26.10
CA ASN A 110 27.16 2.49 -25.87
C ASN A 110 26.55 3.06 -27.18
N GLU A 111 27.37 3.39 -28.18
CA GLU A 111 26.89 3.97 -29.44
C GLU A 111 25.96 3.01 -30.20
N GLU A 112 26.24 1.72 -30.14
CA GLU A 112 25.44 0.66 -30.76
C GLU A 112 24.12 0.48 -29.99
N CYS A 113 24.16 0.55 -28.66
CA CYS A 113 22.95 0.59 -27.82
C CYS A 113 22.05 1.76 -28.27
N VAL A 114 22.61 2.98 -28.34
CA VAL A 114 21.88 4.19 -28.72
C VAL A 114 21.32 4.09 -30.13
N LEU A 115 22.08 3.58 -31.10
CA LEU A 115 21.65 3.45 -32.49
C LEU A 115 20.46 2.48 -32.62
N CYS A 116 20.56 1.29 -32.02
CA CYS A 116 19.47 0.30 -32.07
C CYS A 116 18.23 0.79 -31.29
N HIS A 117 18.42 1.28 -30.07
CA HIS A 117 17.31 1.74 -29.22
C HIS A 117 16.69 3.06 -29.69
N THR A 118 17.33 3.81 -30.59
CA THR A 118 16.67 4.93 -31.29
C THR A 118 15.48 4.44 -32.11
N VAL A 119 15.54 3.21 -32.62
CA VAL A 119 14.45 2.57 -33.37
C VAL A 119 13.57 1.74 -32.43
N GLN A 120 14.15 0.87 -31.60
CA GLN A 120 13.40 -0.08 -30.78
C GLN A 120 12.64 0.58 -29.61
N THR A 121 13.27 1.55 -28.93
CA THR A 121 12.68 2.23 -27.77
C THR A 121 12.98 3.74 -27.82
N PRO A 122 12.43 4.46 -28.81
CA PRO A 122 12.88 5.80 -29.18
C PRO A 122 12.85 6.81 -28.03
N THR A 123 11.86 6.72 -27.14
CA THR A 123 11.71 7.66 -26.01
C THR A 123 12.79 7.47 -24.95
N ILE A 124 13.24 6.23 -24.70
CA ILE A 124 14.36 5.97 -23.76
C ILE A 124 15.61 6.74 -24.21
N VAL A 125 15.94 6.65 -25.51
CA VAL A 125 17.09 7.35 -26.08
C VAL A 125 16.88 8.86 -26.11
N LYS A 126 15.67 9.33 -26.45
CA LYS A 126 15.35 10.78 -26.42
C LYS A 126 15.51 11.36 -25.03
N ASP A 127 15.11 10.63 -24.00
CA ASP A 127 15.23 11.05 -22.61
C ASP A 127 16.69 11.05 -22.14
N TRP A 128 17.44 9.97 -22.44
CA TRP A 128 18.87 9.92 -22.15
C TRP A 128 19.63 11.07 -22.82
N LYS A 129 19.34 11.40 -24.08
CA LYS A 129 19.92 12.54 -24.81
C LYS A 129 19.57 13.91 -24.20
N LYS A 130 18.51 14.00 -23.38
CA LYS A 130 18.15 15.21 -22.63
C LYS A 130 18.72 15.24 -21.21
N SER A 131 19.27 14.13 -20.73
CA SER A 131 19.86 14.01 -19.40
C SER A 131 21.30 14.52 -19.37
N ALA A 132 21.81 14.86 -18.18
CA ALA A 132 23.22 15.16 -17.97
C ALA A 132 24.15 13.93 -18.12
N HIS A 133 23.58 12.72 -18.16
CA HIS A 133 24.31 11.48 -18.47
C HIS A 133 24.65 11.39 -19.95
N GLY A 134 23.68 11.67 -20.83
CA GLY A 134 23.84 11.60 -22.28
C GLY A 134 24.21 12.90 -22.98
N ASN A 135 24.07 14.05 -22.31
CA ASN A 135 24.41 15.36 -22.86
C ASN A 135 25.36 16.13 -21.93
N LEU A 136 26.60 16.32 -22.40
CA LEU A 136 27.66 17.00 -21.64
C LEU A 136 27.37 18.50 -21.45
N GLU A 137 26.63 19.15 -22.35
CA GLU A 137 26.29 20.57 -22.27
C GLU A 137 25.33 20.86 -21.11
N MET A 138 24.55 19.86 -20.68
CA MET A 138 23.63 19.96 -19.55
C MET A 138 24.32 19.78 -18.19
N ARG A 139 25.62 19.44 -18.16
CA ARG A 139 26.35 19.20 -16.91
C ARG A 139 26.62 20.50 -16.18
N ARG A 140 26.51 20.43 -14.84
CA ARG A 140 26.69 21.57 -13.92
C ARG A 140 28.07 21.64 -13.27
N GLY A 141 29.04 20.83 -13.74
CA GLY A 141 30.39 20.80 -13.15
C GLY A 141 30.43 20.35 -11.68
N LEU A 142 29.57 19.42 -11.27
CA LEU A 142 29.43 19.00 -9.86
C LEU A 142 30.61 18.17 -9.32
N GLY A 143 31.64 17.92 -10.14
CA GLY A 143 32.79 17.08 -9.74
C GLY A 143 32.42 15.63 -9.45
N VAL A 144 31.46 15.06 -10.20
CA VAL A 144 31.04 13.66 -10.08
C VAL A 144 32.25 12.75 -10.35
N LYS A 145 32.48 11.81 -9.43
CA LYS A 145 33.54 10.81 -9.52
C LYS A 145 32.90 9.43 -9.61
N GLY A 146 33.50 8.54 -10.40
CA GLY A 146 33.08 7.15 -10.46
C GLY A 146 33.56 6.36 -9.25
N LYS A 147 33.22 5.07 -9.24
CA LYS A 147 33.61 4.11 -8.20
C LYS A 147 35.12 4.05 -7.95
N ASP A 148 35.92 4.27 -9.00
CA ASP A 148 37.39 4.27 -8.94
C ASP A 148 37.98 5.59 -8.42
N GLY A 149 37.14 6.53 -8.00
CA GLY A 149 37.54 7.84 -7.49
C GLY A 149 37.96 8.83 -8.58
N LYS A 150 37.90 8.45 -9.86
CA LYS A 150 38.26 9.33 -10.97
C LYS A 150 37.08 10.17 -11.43
N PRO A 151 37.32 11.38 -11.97
CA PRO A 151 36.25 12.20 -12.56
C PRO A 151 35.53 11.47 -13.69
N VAL A 152 34.20 11.59 -13.72
CA VAL A 152 33.38 11.10 -14.85
C VAL A 152 33.34 12.17 -15.93
N GLU A 153 34.24 12.09 -16.91
CA GLU A 153 34.40 13.12 -17.96
C GLU A 153 33.54 12.86 -19.19
N GLY A 154 33.40 11.59 -19.61
CA GLY A 154 32.58 11.17 -20.75
C GLY A 154 31.10 10.97 -20.41
N THR A 155 30.29 10.64 -21.43
CA THR A 155 28.88 10.29 -21.24
C THR A 155 28.73 9.05 -20.36
N VAL A 156 27.66 9.01 -19.56
CA VAL A 156 27.26 7.80 -18.83
C VAL A 156 26.22 7.11 -19.71
N GLY A 157 26.66 6.05 -20.39
CA GLY A 157 25.90 5.36 -21.41
C GLY A 157 24.87 4.36 -20.90
N CYS A 158 24.15 3.73 -21.84
CA CYS A 158 23.25 2.62 -21.54
C CYS A 158 24.00 1.46 -20.88
N ASP A 159 25.18 1.16 -21.39
CA ASP A 159 26.07 0.09 -20.95
C ASP A 159 26.62 0.28 -19.54
N VAL A 160 26.88 1.52 -19.12
CA VAL A 160 27.32 1.80 -17.74
C VAL A 160 26.22 1.41 -16.74
N CYS A 161 24.95 1.59 -17.10
CA CYS A 161 23.81 1.32 -16.23
C CYS A 161 23.17 -0.06 -16.46
N HIS A 162 23.46 -0.75 -17.56
CA HIS A 162 22.80 -2.02 -17.87
C HIS A 162 23.76 -3.15 -18.28
N GLY A 163 25.05 -2.86 -18.48
CA GLY A 163 26.04 -3.80 -19.00
C GLY A 163 26.11 -3.82 -20.52
N ASN A 164 27.20 -4.36 -21.05
CA ASN A 164 27.45 -4.43 -22.50
C ASN A 164 26.93 -5.72 -23.15
N ASP A 165 26.88 -6.83 -22.41
CA ASP A 165 26.41 -8.13 -22.90
C ASP A 165 24.88 -8.20 -22.78
N HIS A 166 24.18 -8.23 -23.91
CA HIS A 166 22.72 -8.15 -23.96
C HIS A 166 22.02 -9.40 -23.36
N GLN A 167 22.75 -10.51 -23.22
CA GLN A 167 22.30 -11.71 -22.50
C GLN A 167 22.62 -11.67 -21.00
N LYS A 168 23.34 -10.65 -20.54
CA LYS A 168 23.71 -10.44 -19.13
C LYS A 168 23.43 -9.01 -18.69
N LEU A 169 22.37 -8.40 -19.22
CA LEU A 169 21.92 -7.10 -18.75
C LEU A 169 21.60 -7.17 -17.26
N PHE A 170 21.77 -6.06 -16.55
CA PHE A 170 21.31 -5.92 -15.17
C PHE A 170 20.35 -4.74 -15.02
N MET A 171 19.43 -4.84 -14.06
CA MET A 171 18.53 -3.75 -13.69
C MET A 171 19.03 -3.04 -12.43
N PRO A 172 19.37 -1.73 -12.52
CA PRO A 172 19.94 -0.98 -11.41
C PRO A 172 19.06 -0.86 -10.17
N THR A 173 19.73 -0.72 -9.02
CA THR A 173 19.17 -0.17 -7.80
C THR A 173 19.91 1.12 -7.40
N TYR A 174 19.57 1.71 -6.24
CA TYR A 174 20.33 2.82 -5.66
C TYR A 174 21.83 2.50 -5.49
N LYS A 175 22.21 1.22 -5.42
CA LYS A 175 23.62 0.80 -5.28
C LYS A 175 24.45 1.25 -6.48
N ASN A 176 23.93 1.09 -7.70
CA ASN A 176 24.60 1.55 -8.92
C ASN A 176 24.73 3.07 -8.93
N CYS A 177 23.67 3.78 -8.53
CA CYS A 177 23.69 5.24 -8.44
C CYS A 177 24.76 5.73 -7.44
N GLY A 178 24.90 5.03 -6.31
CA GLY A 178 25.85 5.36 -5.24
C GLY A 178 27.32 5.27 -5.66
N GLU A 179 27.63 4.59 -6.76
CA GLU A 179 28.99 4.58 -7.32
C GLU A 179 29.44 5.96 -7.84
N CYS A 180 28.48 6.83 -8.22
CA CYS A 180 28.74 8.20 -8.67
C CYS A 180 28.11 9.29 -7.79
N HIS A 181 27.03 8.96 -7.07
CA HIS A 181 26.25 9.86 -6.23
C HIS A 181 26.18 9.39 -4.77
N PRO A 182 27.34 9.20 -4.09
CA PRO A 182 27.38 8.57 -2.77
C PRO A 182 26.68 9.40 -1.69
N ARG A 183 26.62 10.73 -1.84
CA ARG A 183 25.94 11.61 -0.89
C ARG A 183 24.43 11.37 -0.91
N GLU A 184 23.81 11.54 -2.08
CA GLU A 184 22.37 11.39 -2.24
C GLU A 184 21.93 9.97 -1.91
N THR A 185 22.71 8.95 -2.28
CA THR A 185 22.46 7.56 -1.89
C THR A 185 22.57 7.36 -0.38
N SER A 186 23.61 7.90 0.27
CA SER A 186 23.74 7.79 1.74
C SER A 186 22.59 8.46 2.48
N GLU A 187 22.14 9.62 2.01
CA GLU A 187 20.97 10.31 2.55
C GLU A 187 19.70 9.46 2.33
N HIS A 188 19.45 8.96 1.11
CA HIS A 188 18.32 8.07 0.78
C HIS A 188 18.27 6.79 1.64
N ARG A 189 19.43 6.32 2.10
CA ARG A 189 19.58 5.12 2.95
C ARG A 189 19.68 5.42 4.45
N SER A 190 19.41 6.65 4.89
CA SER A 190 19.54 7.07 6.30
C SER A 190 18.21 7.28 7.04
N GLY A 191 17.08 7.00 6.40
CA GLY A 191 15.76 7.08 7.02
C GLY A 191 15.46 5.88 7.93
N GLY A 192 14.59 6.07 8.92
CA GLY A 192 14.12 5.00 9.80
C GLY A 192 12.88 4.27 9.25
N LEU A 193 12.20 3.51 10.12
CA LEU A 193 10.92 2.88 9.78
C LEU A 193 9.91 3.92 9.29
N GLY A 194 9.16 3.59 8.23
CA GLY A 194 8.21 4.50 7.61
C GLY A 194 8.83 5.61 6.73
N SER A 195 10.10 5.48 6.39
CA SER A 195 10.75 6.27 5.33
C SER A 195 10.87 5.45 4.04
N HIS A 196 11.37 6.10 2.98
CA HIS A 196 11.77 5.42 1.75
C HIS A 196 12.78 4.29 2.00
N THR A 197 13.69 4.45 2.98
CA THR A 197 14.79 3.50 3.25
C THR A 197 14.31 2.08 3.56
N HIS A 198 13.12 1.92 4.16
CA HIS A 198 12.58 0.62 4.58
C HIS A 198 11.13 0.40 4.10
N ALA A 199 10.74 1.08 3.02
CA ALA A 199 9.38 1.00 2.50
C ALA A 199 9.02 -0.42 2.03
N TYR A 200 9.88 -1.07 1.25
CA TYR A 200 9.68 -2.43 0.77
C TYR A 200 10.20 -3.48 1.75
N THR A 201 11.48 -3.39 2.13
CA THR A 201 12.16 -4.42 2.90
C THR A 201 11.45 -4.71 4.22
N VAL A 202 10.82 -3.70 4.84
CA VAL A 202 10.08 -3.86 6.10
C VAL A 202 8.58 -3.68 5.85
N ASN A 203 8.16 -2.53 5.32
CA ASN A 203 6.72 -2.19 5.22
C ASN A 203 5.98 -2.84 4.04
N VAL A 204 6.60 -3.75 3.29
CA VAL A 204 5.91 -4.72 2.41
C VAL A 204 6.09 -6.12 2.98
N LEU A 205 7.34 -6.55 3.19
CA LEU A 205 7.66 -7.93 3.55
C LEU A 205 7.16 -8.34 4.95
N GLU A 206 6.91 -7.38 5.84
CA GLU A 206 6.41 -7.62 7.19
C GLU A 206 4.98 -7.09 7.40
N PHE A 207 4.38 -6.44 6.40
CA PHE A 207 3.10 -5.75 6.60
C PHE A 207 1.90 -6.66 6.43
N SER A 208 1.01 -6.65 7.43
CA SER A 208 -0.12 -7.59 7.52
C SER A 208 -1.02 -7.56 6.30
N TRP A 209 -1.41 -6.39 5.80
CA TRP A 209 -2.32 -6.30 4.65
C TRP A 209 -1.66 -6.75 3.34
N HIS A 210 -0.33 -6.76 3.27
CA HIS A 210 0.38 -7.28 2.11
C HIS A 210 0.53 -8.80 2.20
N VAL A 211 1.01 -9.29 3.33
CA VAL A 211 1.26 -10.71 3.56
C VAL A 211 -0.05 -11.50 3.68
N GLY A 212 -1.12 -10.86 4.15
CA GLY A 212 -2.45 -11.42 4.38
C GLY A 212 -3.35 -11.52 3.15
N LYS A 213 -2.83 -11.31 1.94
CA LYS A 213 -3.61 -11.27 0.68
C LYS A 213 -2.93 -12.03 -0.47
N PRO A 214 -3.70 -12.50 -1.48
CA PRO A 214 -3.15 -12.99 -2.74
C PRO A 214 -2.24 -11.95 -3.42
N ALA A 215 -1.11 -12.40 -3.98
CA ALA A 215 -0.03 -11.53 -4.39
C ALA A 215 -0.39 -10.58 -5.56
N GLU A 216 -1.26 -11.03 -6.45
CA GLU A 216 -1.79 -10.24 -7.56
C GLU A 216 -2.71 -9.10 -7.10
N GLU A 217 -3.39 -9.24 -5.95
CA GLU A 217 -4.22 -8.18 -5.36
C GLU A 217 -3.36 -7.01 -4.86
N VAL A 218 -2.16 -7.32 -4.35
CA VAL A 218 -1.27 -6.37 -3.68
C VAL A 218 0.02 -6.08 -4.46
N ALA A 219 0.06 -6.43 -5.75
CA ALA A 219 1.21 -6.16 -6.61
C ALA A 219 1.59 -4.67 -6.60
N GLY A 220 0.60 -3.78 -6.72
CA GLY A 220 0.81 -2.33 -6.64
C GLY A 220 1.44 -1.85 -5.33
N CYS A 221 1.17 -2.52 -4.20
CA CYS A 221 1.78 -2.21 -2.91
C CYS A 221 3.29 -2.50 -2.94
N ALA A 222 3.66 -3.69 -3.42
CA ALA A 222 5.06 -4.08 -3.56
C ALA A 222 5.81 -3.14 -4.50
N GLU A 223 5.22 -2.82 -5.65
CA GLU A 223 5.83 -1.95 -6.67
C GLU A 223 6.02 -0.52 -6.16
N CYS A 224 4.99 0.08 -5.54
CA CYS A 224 5.05 1.44 -5.01
C CYS A 224 6.16 1.60 -3.96
N HIS A 225 6.17 0.72 -2.96
CA HIS A 225 7.16 0.75 -1.88
C HIS A 225 8.56 0.39 -2.36
N ALA A 226 8.70 -0.52 -3.33
CA ALA A 226 10.00 -0.86 -3.90
C ALA A 226 10.56 0.23 -4.81
N ILE A 227 9.73 1.01 -5.53
CA ILE A 227 10.20 2.17 -6.29
C ILE A 227 10.90 3.16 -5.35
N VAL A 228 10.27 3.50 -4.22
CA VAL A 228 10.85 4.49 -3.30
C VAL A 228 12.02 3.92 -2.52
N GLU A 229 12.09 2.61 -2.24
CA GLU A 229 13.23 2.05 -1.52
C GLU A 229 14.44 1.76 -2.42
N ASN A 230 14.21 0.98 -3.47
CA ASN A 230 15.27 0.33 -4.23
C ASN A 230 15.77 1.18 -5.41
N ARG A 231 15.02 2.21 -5.81
CA ARG A 231 15.36 3.01 -7.00
C ARG A 231 15.69 4.46 -6.64
N CYS A 232 16.24 5.15 -7.63
CA CYS A 232 16.51 6.59 -7.62
C CYS A 232 15.67 7.32 -8.68
N ASP A 233 14.57 6.74 -9.17
CA ASP A 233 13.77 7.30 -10.27
C ASP A 233 12.30 7.55 -9.90
N GLY A 234 11.96 7.49 -8.61
CA GLY A 234 10.62 7.84 -8.12
C GLY A 234 10.29 9.33 -8.24
N CYS A 235 11.30 10.21 -8.10
CA CYS A 235 11.10 11.67 -8.11
C CYS A 235 11.61 12.35 -9.38
N HIS A 236 12.82 12.00 -9.84
CA HIS A 236 13.38 12.46 -11.11
C HIS A 236 13.45 11.27 -12.06
N THR A 237 12.40 11.10 -12.84
CA THR A 237 12.16 9.86 -13.57
C THR A 237 13.24 9.53 -14.59
N ARG A 238 13.47 8.23 -14.78
CA ARG A 238 14.31 7.72 -15.86
C ARG A 238 13.66 8.08 -17.22
N HIS A 239 14.40 8.38 -18.28
CA HIS A 239 15.87 8.43 -18.36
C HIS A 239 16.40 9.87 -18.42
N VAL A 240 15.58 10.86 -18.09
CA VAL A 240 15.98 12.28 -18.05
C VAL A 240 16.70 12.61 -16.75
N PHE A 241 16.25 12.04 -15.62
CA PHE A 241 16.77 12.27 -14.27
C PHE A 241 16.85 13.76 -13.92
N SER A 242 15.78 14.53 -14.22
CA SER A 242 15.74 15.98 -14.05
C SER A 242 15.45 16.39 -12.60
N PRO A 243 16.38 17.10 -11.91
CA PRO A 243 16.08 17.64 -10.59
C PRO A 243 14.96 18.69 -10.59
N ALA A 244 14.73 19.36 -11.72
CA ALA A 244 13.64 20.31 -11.87
C ALA A 244 12.26 19.62 -11.87
N GLU A 245 12.19 18.38 -12.37
CA GLU A 245 11.00 17.54 -12.28
C GLU A 245 10.75 17.11 -10.82
N ALA A 246 11.79 16.62 -10.13
CA ALA A 246 11.70 16.16 -8.75
C ALA A 246 11.25 17.23 -7.74
N ARG A 247 11.41 18.51 -8.06
CA ARG A 247 10.97 19.62 -7.19
C ARG A 247 9.46 19.86 -7.25
N LYS A 248 8.78 19.33 -8.27
CA LYS A 248 7.33 19.51 -8.44
C LYS A 248 6.55 18.54 -7.55
N PRO A 249 5.38 18.93 -7.04
CA PRO A 249 4.48 18.01 -6.32
C PRO A 249 4.10 16.75 -7.12
N THR A 250 4.16 16.80 -8.45
CA THR A 250 3.95 15.63 -9.32
C THR A 250 4.92 14.48 -9.04
N ALA A 251 6.11 14.78 -8.52
CA ALA A 251 7.13 13.79 -8.15
C ALA A 251 6.81 13.03 -6.84
N CYS A 252 5.79 13.46 -6.10
CA CYS A 252 5.42 12.88 -4.81
C CYS A 252 4.01 12.27 -4.85
N ARG A 253 3.07 12.96 -5.53
CA ARG A 253 1.63 12.66 -5.47
C ARG A 253 1.20 11.32 -6.07
N PHE A 254 2.08 10.60 -6.76
CA PHE A 254 1.76 9.25 -7.25
C PHE A 254 1.72 8.24 -6.09
N CYS A 255 2.48 8.50 -5.01
CA CYS A 255 2.51 7.66 -3.81
C CYS A 255 1.82 8.35 -2.62
N HIS A 256 2.09 9.63 -2.42
CA HIS A 256 1.57 10.43 -1.31
C HIS A 256 0.17 10.97 -1.60
N MET A 257 -0.81 10.08 -1.64
CA MET A 257 -2.21 10.37 -1.98
C MET A 257 -3.14 9.31 -1.38
N GLY A 258 -4.45 9.59 -1.36
CA GLY A 258 -5.46 8.57 -1.11
C GLY A 258 -5.91 8.50 0.34
N ILE A 259 -6.77 7.53 0.63
CA ILE A 259 -7.61 7.53 1.83
C ILE A 259 -6.86 7.31 3.14
N ASP A 260 -5.69 6.68 3.13
CA ASP A 260 -4.87 6.37 4.31
C ASP A 260 -3.80 7.43 4.57
N HIS A 261 -3.36 8.14 3.52
CA HIS A 261 -2.36 9.18 3.61
C HIS A 261 -2.53 10.23 2.49
N ASP A 262 -3.40 11.22 2.69
CA ASP A 262 -3.90 12.07 1.61
C ASP A 262 -3.13 13.39 1.39
N GLU A 263 -1.81 13.41 1.62
CA GLU A 263 -1.04 14.66 1.71
C GLU A 263 -1.08 15.48 0.43
N TRP A 264 -1.13 14.81 -0.73
CA TRP A 264 -1.33 15.50 -2.00
C TRP A 264 -2.63 16.31 -2.00
N ALA A 265 -3.76 15.72 -1.64
CA ALA A 265 -5.03 16.46 -1.64
C ALA A 265 -5.01 17.56 -0.57
N MET A 266 -4.41 17.29 0.60
CA MET A 266 -4.26 18.30 1.65
C MET A 266 -3.40 19.49 1.18
N TYR A 267 -2.27 19.22 0.51
CA TYR A 267 -1.45 20.26 -0.09
C TYR A 267 -2.22 21.01 -1.19
N ASN A 268 -2.84 20.28 -2.11
CA ASN A 268 -3.51 20.83 -3.29
C ASN A 268 -4.71 21.73 -2.92
N THR A 269 -5.39 21.42 -1.82
CA THR A 269 -6.53 22.20 -1.29
C THR A 269 -6.11 23.28 -0.29
N SER A 270 -4.81 23.48 -0.09
CA SER A 270 -4.26 24.64 0.62
C SER A 270 -3.97 25.78 -0.35
N ILE A 271 -3.76 26.99 0.17
CA ILE A 271 -3.33 28.13 -0.65
C ILE A 271 -1.98 27.85 -1.33
N HIS A 272 -1.08 27.07 -0.73
CA HIS A 272 0.17 26.68 -1.39
C HIS A 272 -0.09 25.83 -2.65
N GLY A 273 -1.03 24.88 -2.56
CA GLY A 273 -1.45 24.07 -3.69
C GLY A 273 -2.07 24.89 -4.82
N CYS A 274 -3.01 25.78 -4.49
CA CYS A 274 -3.62 26.67 -5.46
C CYS A 274 -2.59 27.57 -6.16
N LEU A 275 -1.63 28.12 -5.41
CA LEU A 275 -0.55 28.92 -6.00
C LEU A 275 0.41 28.10 -6.86
N TYR A 276 0.66 26.84 -6.49
CA TYR A 276 1.45 25.93 -7.32
C TYR A 276 0.75 25.71 -8.66
N GLU A 277 -0.55 25.41 -8.67
CA GLU A 277 -1.29 25.24 -9.91
C GLU A 277 -1.24 26.51 -10.78
N ALA A 278 -1.41 27.69 -10.16
CA ALA A 278 -1.38 28.97 -10.85
C ALA A 278 0.00 29.33 -11.43
N GLU A 279 1.09 28.98 -10.75
CA GLU A 279 2.45 29.44 -11.09
C GLU A 279 3.32 28.39 -11.78
N SER A 280 2.95 27.10 -11.71
CA SER A 280 3.80 25.99 -12.18
C SER A 280 4.23 26.11 -13.64
N ALA A 281 3.40 26.72 -14.49
CA ALA A 281 3.68 26.92 -15.92
C ALA A 281 4.75 27.97 -16.20
N THR A 282 4.93 28.96 -15.31
CA THR A 282 5.80 30.13 -15.56
C THR A 282 6.95 30.27 -14.56
N MET A 283 6.90 29.57 -13.43
CA MET A 283 7.97 29.60 -12.43
C MET A 283 9.23 28.83 -12.87
N ASP A 284 10.38 29.30 -12.41
CA ASP A 284 11.67 28.70 -12.72
C ASP A 284 11.97 27.48 -11.84
N TRP A 285 11.67 26.29 -12.37
CA TRP A 285 11.94 25.01 -11.73
C TRP A 285 13.44 24.61 -11.72
N SER A 286 14.30 25.32 -12.45
CA SER A 286 15.73 24.99 -12.51
C SER A 286 16.47 25.31 -11.19
N LYS A 287 15.96 26.28 -10.43
CA LYS A 287 16.54 26.72 -9.16
C LYS A 287 16.55 25.61 -8.10
N PRO A 288 17.58 25.53 -7.25
CA PRO A 288 17.60 24.55 -6.15
C PRO A 288 16.60 24.93 -5.05
N SER A 289 16.10 23.95 -4.30
CA SER A 289 15.19 24.11 -3.15
C SER A 289 15.88 24.80 -1.95
N LYS A 290 16.15 26.10 -2.07
CA LYS A 290 16.81 26.94 -1.07
C LYS A 290 15.97 28.17 -0.76
N LYS A 291 16.17 28.73 0.43
CA LYS A 291 15.53 29.98 0.84
C LYS A 291 15.70 31.08 -0.21
N GLY A 292 14.59 31.74 -0.56
CA GLY A 292 14.55 32.86 -1.50
C GLY A 292 14.44 32.46 -2.98
N ASN A 293 14.59 31.18 -3.33
CA ASN A 293 14.48 30.74 -4.73
C ASN A 293 13.03 30.54 -5.20
N TYR A 294 12.11 30.30 -4.27
CA TYR A 294 10.73 29.94 -4.56
C TYR A 294 9.76 30.81 -3.77
N ARG A 295 8.73 31.32 -4.45
CA ARG A 295 7.55 31.91 -3.82
C ARG A 295 6.64 30.83 -3.23
N VAL A 296 6.40 29.77 -4.01
CA VAL A 296 5.48 28.68 -3.67
C VAL A 296 6.27 27.48 -3.12
N PRO A 297 6.00 27.04 -1.88
CA PRO A 297 6.63 25.83 -1.34
C PRO A 297 5.98 24.59 -1.94
N THR A 298 6.78 23.60 -2.31
CA THR A 298 6.33 22.26 -2.72
C THR A 298 6.65 21.20 -1.67
N CYS A 299 6.22 19.96 -1.91
CA CYS A 299 6.61 18.79 -1.12
C CYS A 299 8.14 18.74 -0.93
N ALA A 300 8.90 18.79 -2.02
CA ALA A 300 10.36 18.77 -2.00
C ALA A 300 10.95 20.01 -1.31
N TYR A 301 10.34 21.19 -1.43
CA TYR A 301 10.84 22.40 -0.75
C TYR A 301 10.81 22.26 0.77
N CYS A 302 9.76 21.64 1.32
CA CYS A 302 9.56 21.48 2.76
C CYS A 302 10.20 20.22 3.33
N HIS A 303 10.20 19.11 2.57
CA HIS A 303 10.68 17.81 3.04
C HIS A 303 12.07 17.44 2.55
N MET A 304 12.53 17.95 1.40
CA MET A 304 13.92 17.77 0.93
C MET A 304 14.69 19.08 1.07
N GLN A 305 14.70 19.63 2.28
CA GLN A 305 15.28 20.96 2.55
C GLN A 305 16.76 20.97 2.15
N ASP A 306 17.16 22.01 1.41
CA ASP A 306 18.50 22.16 0.84
C ASP A 306 18.98 20.97 -0.02
N GLY A 307 18.03 20.20 -0.57
CA GLY A 307 18.31 19.04 -1.43
C GLY A 307 18.65 17.76 -0.67
N ASN A 308 18.32 17.67 0.62
CA ASN A 308 18.57 16.46 1.40
C ASN A 308 17.65 15.30 0.98
N HIS A 309 18.22 14.12 0.70
CA HIS A 309 17.50 12.92 0.24
C HIS A 309 16.96 12.02 1.37
N ASN A 310 17.08 12.43 2.63
CA ASN A 310 16.32 11.84 3.74
C ASN A 310 15.16 12.77 4.15
N PRO A 311 13.99 12.70 3.47
CA PRO A 311 12.90 13.61 3.76
C PRO A 311 12.25 13.37 5.12
N GLN A 312 12.37 12.16 5.68
CA GLN A 312 11.76 11.81 6.96
C GLN A 312 12.41 12.58 8.12
N GLN A 313 13.71 12.88 8.05
CA GLN A 313 14.46 13.46 9.17
C GLN A 313 13.87 14.80 9.68
N PHE A 314 13.14 15.54 8.83
CA PHE A 314 12.53 16.80 9.22
C PHE A 314 11.26 16.61 10.05
N GLY A 315 10.64 15.42 10.01
CA GLY A 315 9.53 15.05 10.88
C GLY A 315 9.88 15.20 12.36
N THR A 316 8.87 15.53 13.18
CA THR A 316 9.07 15.65 14.63
C THR A 316 9.34 14.28 15.26
N ILE A 317 8.53 13.31 14.89
CA ILE A 317 8.59 11.91 15.32
C ILE A 317 7.75 11.08 14.34
N TYR A 318 8.09 9.80 14.14
CA TYR A 318 7.21 8.87 13.43
C TYR A 318 5.96 8.59 14.29
N SER A 319 4.80 8.48 13.66
CA SER A 319 3.51 8.39 14.38
C SER A 319 2.50 7.53 13.63
N ASP A 320 3.00 6.54 12.87
CA ASP A 320 2.18 5.60 12.09
C ASP A 320 1.13 6.35 11.26
N MET A 321 1.61 7.25 10.40
CA MET A 321 0.80 8.10 9.51
C MET A 321 -0.13 9.10 10.23
N GLY A 322 -0.03 9.23 11.55
CA GLY A 322 -0.89 10.06 12.38
C GLY A 322 -1.90 9.26 13.20
N MET A 323 -1.89 7.93 13.10
CA MET A 323 -2.71 7.04 13.95
C MET A 323 -2.25 7.07 15.41
N PHE A 324 -0.98 7.39 15.67
CA PHE A 324 -0.45 7.54 17.02
C PHE A 324 -0.48 9.01 17.44
N GLN A 325 -1.16 9.29 18.56
CA GLN A 325 -1.32 10.66 19.04
C GLN A 325 0.00 11.20 19.59
N VAL A 326 0.40 12.37 19.11
CA VAL A 326 1.53 13.12 19.66
C VAL A 326 1.31 14.61 19.51
N ASP A 327 1.48 15.35 20.62
CA ASP A 327 1.55 16.80 20.62
C ASP A 327 2.95 17.24 20.19
N ARG A 328 3.07 17.76 18.97
CA ARG A 328 4.36 18.15 18.38
C ARG A 328 4.84 19.50 18.93
N GLY A 329 3.99 20.23 19.65
CA GLY A 329 4.30 21.50 20.31
C GLY A 329 4.76 21.35 21.76
N ALA A 330 4.70 20.14 22.31
CA ALA A 330 5.16 19.85 23.66
C ALA A 330 6.65 20.22 23.84
N PRO A 331 7.08 20.61 25.06
CA PRO A 331 8.45 21.09 25.31
C PRO A 331 9.56 20.14 24.84
N LYS A 332 9.35 18.81 24.94
CA LYS A 332 10.34 17.81 24.50
C LYS A 332 10.60 17.80 22.98
N HIS A 333 9.71 18.39 22.20
CA HIS A 333 9.80 18.48 20.74
C HIS A 333 10.20 19.88 20.24
N LYS A 334 10.54 20.80 21.16
CA LYS A 334 10.85 22.21 20.84
C LYS A 334 11.87 22.36 19.71
N ALA A 335 12.94 21.57 19.70
CA ALA A 335 13.96 21.66 18.64
C ALA A 335 13.39 21.39 17.23
N LYS A 336 12.53 20.36 17.10
CA LYS A 336 11.86 20.05 15.82
C LYS A 336 10.81 21.10 15.46
N ARG A 337 10.04 21.58 16.45
CA ARG A 337 9.08 22.66 16.25
C ARG A 337 9.75 23.95 15.76
N ASP A 338 10.84 24.36 16.41
CA ASP A 338 11.59 25.56 16.06
C ASP A 338 12.21 25.43 14.65
N ALA A 339 12.68 24.23 14.27
CA ALA A 339 13.17 23.96 12.92
C ALA A 339 12.07 24.14 11.85
N TRP A 340 10.85 23.65 12.10
CA TRP A 340 9.72 23.88 11.21
C TRP A 340 9.30 25.35 11.15
N ILE A 341 9.22 26.04 12.30
CA ILE A 341 8.95 27.48 12.35
C ILE A 341 10.00 28.24 11.52
N LYS A 342 11.28 27.85 11.65
CA LYS A 342 12.38 28.45 10.89
C LYS A 342 12.23 28.20 9.39
N LYS A 343 11.78 27.00 8.98
CA LYS A 343 11.50 26.69 7.58
C LYS A 343 10.37 27.56 7.03
N CYS A 344 9.27 27.71 7.76
CA CYS A 344 8.17 28.61 7.39
C CYS A 344 8.63 30.08 7.33
N GLN A 345 9.65 30.46 8.10
CA GLN A 345 10.25 31.79 8.09
C GLN A 345 11.02 32.13 6.80
N ASP A 346 11.14 31.19 5.86
CA ASP A 346 11.59 31.52 4.52
C ASP A 346 10.67 32.54 3.85
N CYS A 347 9.36 32.49 4.14
CA CYS A 347 8.34 33.34 3.49
C CYS A 347 7.38 34.05 4.48
N HIS A 348 7.37 33.68 5.76
CA HIS A 348 6.40 34.19 6.74
C HIS A 348 7.03 34.71 8.05
N SER A 349 6.22 35.43 8.83
CA SER A 349 6.53 35.71 10.23
C SER A 349 6.63 34.41 11.03
N PRO A 350 7.64 34.24 11.91
CA PRO A 350 7.77 33.04 12.73
C PRO A 350 6.61 32.91 13.74
N ARG A 351 5.98 34.01 14.14
CA ARG A 351 4.79 33.97 15.01
C ARG A 351 3.60 33.32 14.30
N PHE A 352 3.34 33.74 13.05
CA PHE A 352 2.27 33.15 12.23
C PHE A 352 2.48 31.65 12.04
N ALA A 353 3.71 31.23 11.71
CA ALA A 353 4.05 29.82 11.57
C ALA A 353 3.86 29.04 12.88
N ALA A 354 4.29 29.60 14.02
CA ALA A 354 4.11 28.98 15.32
C ALA A 354 2.62 28.81 15.67
N ASP A 355 1.79 29.81 15.37
CA ASP A 355 0.35 29.75 15.62
C ASP A 355 -0.31 28.68 14.73
N LYS A 356 0.05 28.57 13.44
CA LYS A 356 -0.44 27.50 12.55
C LYS A 356 -0.04 26.10 12.99
N LEU A 357 1.19 25.91 13.47
CA LEU A 357 1.61 24.61 13.98
C LEU A 357 0.95 24.26 15.32
N LYS A 358 0.55 25.26 16.13
CA LYS A 358 -0.28 25.03 17.32
C LYS A 358 -1.73 24.70 16.97
N GLU A 359 -2.29 25.29 15.91
CA GLU A 359 -3.60 24.88 15.39
C GLU A 359 -3.58 23.38 15.02
N MET A 360 -2.50 22.90 14.39
CA MET A 360 -2.30 21.48 14.14
C MET A 360 -2.29 20.65 15.43
N ASP A 361 -1.52 21.04 16.44
CA ASP A 361 -1.46 20.29 17.71
C ASP A 361 -2.85 20.19 18.35
N ALA A 362 -3.58 21.30 18.43
CA ALA A 362 -4.92 21.36 19.01
C ALA A 362 -5.94 20.53 18.20
N GLY A 363 -5.93 20.66 16.88
CA GLY A 363 -6.83 19.94 15.99
C GLY A 363 -6.61 18.43 16.03
N VAL A 364 -5.36 17.99 16.06
CA VAL A 364 -5.00 16.58 16.27
C VAL A 364 -5.47 16.12 17.64
N ASN A 365 -5.19 16.86 18.71
CA ASN A 365 -5.60 16.44 20.05
C ASN A 365 -7.12 16.28 20.19
N LEU A 366 -7.90 17.14 19.53
CA LEU A 366 -9.35 17.03 19.46
C LEU A 366 -9.79 15.81 18.64
N SER A 367 -9.19 15.56 17.47
CA SER A 367 -9.60 14.44 16.61
C SER A 367 -9.55 13.08 17.32
N PHE A 368 -8.59 12.92 18.23
CA PHE A 368 -8.43 11.70 19.03
C PHE A 368 -9.50 11.51 20.11
N THR A 369 -10.27 12.52 20.50
CA THR A 369 -11.43 12.31 21.40
C THR A 369 -12.49 11.46 20.71
N LYS A 370 -12.74 11.74 19.43
CA LYS A 370 -13.72 11.01 18.59
C LYS A 370 -13.27 9.58 18.35
N TRP A 371 -11.97 9.37 18.10
CA TRP A 371 -11.41 8.03 17.99
C TRP A 371 -11.58 7.21 19.28
N ARG A 372 -11.23 7.76 20.44
CA ARG A 372 -11.38 7.04 21.72
C ARG A 372 -12.84 6.69 22.02
N GLU A 373 -13.78 7.57 21.66
CA GLU A 373 -15.21 7.27 21.77
C GLU A 373 -15.64 6.12 20.86
N ALA A 374 -15.19 6.12 19.60
CA ALA A 374 -15.43 5.02 18.67
C ALA A 374 -14.85 3.70 19.19
N ALA A 375 -13.59 3.70 19.63
CA ALA A 375 -12.91 2.52 20.15
C ALA A 375 -13.65 1.92 21.36
N ALA A 376 -14.14 2.77 22.28
CA ALA A 376 -14.92 2.33 23.43
C ALA A 376 -16.24 1.64 23.02
N VAL A 377 -16.95 2.18 22.03
CA VAL A 377 -18.19 1.57 21.50
C VAL A 377 -17.90 0.22 20.86
N ILE A 378 -16.86 0.15 20.03
CA ILE A 378 -16.50 -1.06 19.28
C ILE A 378 -16.05 -2.19 20.21
N VAL A 379 -15.08 -1.91 21.08
CA VAL A 379 -14.57 -2.89 22.05
C VAL A 379 -15.67 -3.29 23.03
N GLY A 380 -16.54 -2.36 23.43
CA GLY A 380 -17.71 -2.67 24.26
C GLY A 380 -18.64 -3.71 23.60
N CYS A 381 -18.89 -3.63 22.30
CA CYS A 381 -19.67 -4.66 21.59
C CYS A 381 -18.96 -6.02 21.57
N PHE A 382 -17.65 -6.06 21.41
CA PHE A 382 -16.88 -7.30 21.48
C PHE A 382 -16.94 -7.93 22.87
N LEU A 383 -16.71 -7.15 23.93
CA LEU A 383 -16.74 -7.63 25.31
C LEU A 383 -18.13 -8.14 25.73
N ASP A 384 -19.19 -7.56 25.17
CA ASP A 384 -20.56 -8.02 25.40
C ASP A 384 -20.95 -9.23 24.53
N GLY A 385 -20.07 -9.67 23.62
CA GLY A 385 -20.31 -10.81 22.73
C GLY A 385 -21.41 -10.57 21.70
N VAL A 386 -21.60 -9.32 21.26
CA VAL A 386 -22.70 -8.93 20.35
C VAL A 386 -22.24 -8.54 18.95
N VAL A 387 -20.94 -8.64 18.64
CA VAL A 387 -20.46 -8.40 17.27
C VAL A 387 -20.94 -9.53 16.37
N ASP A 388 -21.39 -9.19 15.16
CA ASP A 388 -21.78 -10.16 14.15
C ASP A 388 -21.03 -9.88 12.84
N PRO A 389 -20.20 -10.82 12.35
CA PRO A 389 -19.78 -12.04 13.03
C PRO A 389 -18.84 -11.74 14.22
N MET A 390 -18.82 -12.61 15.24
CA MET A 390 -17.69 -12.69 16.18
C MET A 390 -16.44 -13.24 15.45
N PRO A 391 -15.22 -13.10 16.01
CA PRO A 391 -14.00 -13.53 15.32
C PRO A 391 -14.03 -14.98 14.81
N GLU A 392 -14.56 -15.92 15.60
CA GLU A 392 -14.69 -17.34 15.23
C GLU A 392 -15.65 -17.59 14.04
N GLY A 393 -16.54 -16.63 13.75
CA GLY A 393 -17.45 -16.68 12.61
C GLY A 393 -16.89 -16.07 11.31
N SER A 394 -15.67 -15.54 11.35
CA SER A 394 -14.92 -15.02 10.18
C SER A 394 -13.85 -16.05 9.75
N PRO A 395 -13.20 -15.92 8.57
CA PRO A 395 -11.97 -16.65 8.33
C PRO A 395 -10.91 -16.25 9.38
N PRO A 396 -9.93 -17.12 9.66
CA PRO A 396 -8.80 -16.74 10.50
C PRO A 396 -8.08 -15.55 9.87
N ASP A 397 -7.56 -14.65 10.72
CA ASP A 397 -6.70 -13.57 10.27
C ASP A 397 -5.39 -14.10 9.67
N TRP A 398 -4.54 -13.23 9.15
CA TRP A 398 -3.31 -13.65 8.49
C TRP A 398 -2.30 -14.35 9.42
N TYR A 399 -2.47 -14.27 10.75
CA TYR A 399 -1.71 -15.05 11.72
C TYR A 399 -2.24 -16.49 11.88
N GLY A 400 -3.42 -16.79 11.33
CA GLY A 400 -4.12 -18.04 11.56
C GLY A 400 -5.01 -18.01 12.82
N HIS A 401 -5.28 -16.82 13.36
CA HIS A 401 -6.04 -16.65 14.59
C HIS A 401 -7.49 -16.22 14.34
N TYR A 402 -8.37 -16.61 15.27
CA TYR A 402 -9.73 -16.06 15.37
C TYR A 402 -9.75 -14.97 16.44
N THR A 403 -9.00 -13.89 16.21
CA THR A 403 -8.83 -12.79 17.16
C THR A 403 -9.56 -11.53 16.68
N PHE A 404 -10.17 -10.80 17.62
CA PHE A 404 -10.78 -9.51 17.32
C PHE A 404 -9.72 -8.51 16.84
N SER A 405 -9.94 -7.90 15.68
CA SER A 405 -8.92 -7.13 14.96
C SER A 405 -8.40 -5.91 15.74
N LEU A 406 -9.26 -5.28 16.55
CA LEU A 406 -8.96 -4.04 17.27
C LEU A 406 -8.58 -4.28 18.75
N LEU A 407 -8.06 -5.47 19.07
CA LEU A 407 -7.44 -5.79 20.36
C LEU A 407 -5.94 -6.09 20.21
N PRO A 408 -5.16 -6.02 21.31
CA PRO A 408 -3.75 -6.43 21.29
C PRO A 408 -3.59 -7.85 20.73
N GLY A 409 -2.67 -8.01 19.76
CA GLY A 409 -2.44 -9.28 19.06
C GLY A 409 -3.37 -9.52 17.86
N GLY A 410 -4.41 -8.70 17.67
CA GLY A 410 -5.24 -8.72 16.47
C GLY A 410 -4.58 -8.00 15.28
N ASP A 411 -5.20 -8.13 14.11
CA ASP A 411 -4.82 -7.44 12.88
C ASP A 411 -5.90 -6.42 12.46
N PRO A 412 -5.75 -5.11 12.81
CA PRO A 412 -6.65 -4.05 12.37
C PRO A 412 -6.75 -3.99 10.85
N ARG A 413 -7.95 -4.20 10.28
CA ARG A 413 -8.13 -4.35 8.83
C ARG A 413 -9.51 -3.92 8.36
N PHE A 414 -9.66 -3.80 7.05
CA PHE A 414 -10.90 -3.40 6.37
C PHE A 414 -11.58 -4.54 5.59
N TYR A 415 -11.02 -5.75 5.63
CA TYR A 415 -11.48 -6.92 4.87
C TYR A 415 -11.58 -8.15 5.78
N ALA A 416 -12.40 -9.14 5.41
CA ALA A 416 -12.52 -10.42 6.12
C ALA A 416 -12.69 -10.24 7.66
N THR A 417 -13.63 -9.38 8.03
CA THR A 417 -13.91 -8.96 9.42
C THR A 417 -15.33 -8.39 9.50
N SER A 418 -15.82 -8.10 10.70
CA SER A 418 -17.14 -7.52 10.89
C SER A 418 -17.24 -6.08 10.35
N ASN A 419 -18.45 -5.63 10.06
CA ASN A 419 -18.68 -4.23 9.65
C ASN A 419 -18.22 -3.25 10.73
N LEU A 420 -18.40 -3.60 12.01
CA LEU A 420 -18.03 -2.75 13.14
C LEU A 420 -16.51 -2.56 13.22
N GLU A 421 -15.74 -3.63 13.01
CA GLU A 421 -14.27 -3.57 12.97
C GLU A 421 -13.75 -2.78 11.77
N ARG A 422 -14.33 -3.00 10.58
CA ARG A 422 -14.01 -2.22 9.37
C ARG A 422 -14.19 -0.72 9.61
N LEU A 423 -15.33 -0.31 10.15
CA LEU A 423 -15.61 1.11 10.45
C LEU A 423 -14.62 1.67 11.50
N GLY A 424 -14.19 0.83 12.46
CA GLY A 424 -13.15 1.19 13.41
C GLY A 424 -11.80 1.46 12.75
N LEU A 425 -11.36 0.59 11.84
CA LEU A 425 -10.12 0.81 11.09
C LEU A 425 -10.20 2.08 10.24
N GLU A 426 -11.31 2.29 9.52
CA GLU A 426 -11.55 3.50 8.73
C GLU A 426 -11.46 4.76 9.59
N MET A 427 -12.01 4.72 10.82
CA MET A 427 -11.96 5.86 11.74
C MET A 427 -10.53 6.23 12.15
N ILE A 428 -9.68 5.26 12.49
CA ILE A 428 -8.31 5.56 12.96
C ILE A 428 -7.35 5.84 11.81
N CYS A 429 -7.36 5.01 10.77
CA CYS A 429 -6.42 5.10 9.67
C CYS A 429 -6.83 6.21 8.69
N TYR A 430 -8.02 6.09 8.10
CA TYR A 430 -8.40 6.94 6.97
C TYR A 430 -8.78 8.35 7.40
N LEU A 431 -9.32 8.50 8.61
CA LEU A 431 -9.83 9.79 9.10
C LEU A 431 -8.90 10.41 10.13
N THR A 432 -8.68 9.77 11.27
CA THR A 432 -7.91 10.36 12.37
C THR A 432 -6.46 10.66 11.96
N GLY A 433 -5.83 9.75 11.21
CA GLY A 433 -4.52 9.97 10.60
C GLY A 433 -4.50 11.16 9.63
N ASN A 434 -5.53 11.28 8.78
CA ASN A 434 -5.61 12.37 7.80
C ASN A 434 -6.00 13.73 8.39
N VAL A 435 -6.64 13.79 9.56
CA VAL A 435 -6.81 15.08 10.26
C VAL A 435 -5.44 15.71 10.53
N TYR A 436 -4.46 14.91 10.98
CA TYR A 436 -3.07 15.37 11.11
C TYR A 436 -2.52 15.89 9.77
N LYS A 437 -2.71 15.15 8.67
CA LYS A 437 -2.24 15.58 7.34
C LYS A 437 -2.91 16.88 6.89
N ALA A 438 -4.20 17.05 7.12
CA ALA A 438 -4.96 18.24 6.74
C ALA A 438 -4.46 19.49 7.47
N TYR A 439 -4.18 19.36 8.77
CA TYR A 439 -3.57 20.44 9.56
C TYR A 439 -2.12 20.72 9.14
N ALA A 440 -1.29 19.68 8.95
CA ALA A 440 0.11 19.83 8.57
C ALA A 440 0.30 20.53 7.21
N HIS A 441 -0.68 20.42 6.31
CA HIS A 441 -0.64 21.03 4.97
C HIS A 441 -1.58 22.21 4.80
N MET A 442 -2.17 22.73 5.88
CA MET A 442 -2.97 23.97 5.86
C MET A 442 -4.23 23.89 4.98
N SER A 443 -4.80 22.70 4.79
CA SER A 443 -6.07 22.53 4.08
C SER A 443 -7.24 22.89 5.00
N MET A 444 -7.71 24.14 4.92
CA MET A 444 -8.82 24.61 5.75
C MET A 444 -10.09 23.76 5.57
N TYR A 445 -10.37 23.35 4.33
CA TYR A 445 -11.56 22.57 4.00
C TYR A 445 -11.42 21.12 4.50
N ASN A 446 -10.28 20.46 4.29
CA ASN A 446 -10.12 19.06 4.72
C ASN A 446 -9.79 18.93 6.22
N GLN A 447 -9.46 20.01 6.93
CA GLN A 447 -9.47 20.00 8.40
C GLN A 447 -10.89 19.84 8.95
N THR A 448 -11.89 20.37 8.24
CA THR A 448 -13.26 20.52 8.74
C THR A 448 -14.27 19.66 7.99
N TYR A 449 -14.51 19.92 6.70
CA TYR A 449 -15.58 19.31 5.89
C TYR A 449 -15.13 18.18 4.96
N GLY A 450 -13.92 18.29 4.39
CA GLY A 450 -13.47 17.45 3.27
C GLY A 450 -13.06 16.03 3.66
N ASN A 451 -12.30 15.38 2.79
CA ASN A 451 -11.83 14.01 3.03
C ASN A 451 -10.88 13.96 4.24
N GLY A 452 -11.01 12.96 5.10
CA GLY A 452 -10.13 12.77 6.25
C GLY A 452 -10.28 13.87 7.31
N SER A 453 -11.45 14.50 7.39
CA SER A 453 -11.70 15.69 8.20
C SER A 453 -12.39 15.42 9.54
N ALA A 454 -12.51 16.47 10.35
CA ALA A 454 -13.28 16.42 11.59
C ALA A 454 -14.75 16.02 11.38
N PHE A 455 -15.43 16.49 10.33
CA PHE A 455 -16.84 16.16 10.10
C PHE A 455 -17.03 14.80 9.44
N GLU A 456 -16.04 14.29 8.72
CA GLU A 456 -16.04 12.88 8.33
C GLU A 456 -15.86 11.97 9.54
N GLN A 457 -15.00 12.33 10.50
CA GLN A 457 -14.92 11.62 11.78
C GLN A 457 -16.28 11.61 12.51
N ASP A 458 -17.02 12.73 12.49
CA ASP A 458 -18.35 12.80 13.11
C ASP A 458 -19.35 11.84 12.43
N ARG A 459 -19.38 11.84 11.10
CA ARG A 459 -20.22 10.92 10.32
C ARG A 459 -19.84 9.47 10.57
N LYS A 460 -18.54 9.15 10.57
CA LYS A 460 -18.04 7.80 10.86
C LYS A 460 -18.38 7.35 12.27
N LEU A 461 -18.28 8.24 13.25
CA LEU A 461 -18.68 7.96 14.62
C LEU A 461 -20.19 7.67 14.74
N VAL A 462 -21.03 8.37 13.98
CA VAL A 462 -22.46 8.05 13.88
C VAL A 462 -22.67 6.67 13.27
N GLU A 463 -21.96 6.32 12.19
CA GLU A 463 -22.03 4.98 11.58
C GLU A 463 -21.65 3.88 12.58
N ILE A 464 -20.55 4.06 13.33
CA ILE A 464 -20.08 3.12 14.35
C ILE A 464 -21.12 2.93 15.45
N LYS A 465 -21.67 4.04 15.99
CA LYS A 465 -22.73 3.98 17.01
C LYS A 465 -24.00 3.33 16.47
N THR A 466 -24.33 3.56 15.20
CA THR A 466 -25.50 2.96 14.53
C THR A 466 -25.32 1.46 14.37
N GLU A 467 -24.15 1.02 13.92
CA GLU A 467 -23.80 -0.40 13.80
C GLU A 467 -23.87 -1.09 15.18
N ALA A 468 -23.26 -0.50 16.20
CA ALA A 468 -23.32 -1.01 17.57
C ALA A 468 -24.76 -1.09 18.11
N ALA A 469 -25.59 -0.07 17.87
CA ALA A 469 -26.98 -0.06 18.30
C ALA A 469 -27.81 -1.16 17.59
N LYS A 470 -27.57 -1.39 16.29
CA LYS A 470 -28.19 -2.47 15.52
C LYS A 470 -27.84 -3.83 16.13
N LEU A 471 -26.55 -4.10 16.32
CA LEU A 471 -26.03 -5.34 16.90
C LEU A 471 -26.64 -5.64 18.28
N ARG A 472 -26.65 -4.65 19.17
CA ARG A 472 -27.23 -4.79 20.52
C ARG A 472 -28.73 -5.05 20.49
N ARG A 473 -29.46 -4.43 19.56
CA ARG A 473 -30.92 -4.63 19.43
C ARG A 473 -31.24 -6.04 18.95
N PHE A 474 -30.50 -6.56 17.98
CA PHE A 474 -30.65 -7.96 17.53
C PHE A 474 -30.38 -8.92 18.67
N ALA A 475 -29.21 -8.83 19.31
CA ALA A 475 -28.85 -9.69 20.43
C ALA A 475 -29.87 -9.65 21.58
N ALA A 476 -30.41 -8.47 21.89
CA ALA A 476 -31.44 -8.32 22.93
C ALA A 476 -32.78 -8.98 22.54
N ILE A 477 -33.20 -8.88 21.28
CA ILE A 477 -34.42 -9.53 20.77
C ILE A 477 -34.24 -11.04 20.76
N GLU A 478 -33.15 -11.54 20.18
CA GLU A 478 -32.82 -12.96 20.05
C GLU A 478 -32.76 -13.63 21.42
N LYS A 479 -32.06 -13.02 22.38
CA LYS A 479 -32.01 -13.48 23.76
C LYS A 479 -33.40 -13.52 24.41
N LYS A 480 -34.25 -12.52 24.15
CA LYS A 480 -35.59 -12.44 24.73
C LYS A 480 -36.54 -13.52 24.19
N ILE A 481 -36.43 -13.86 22.91
CA ILE A 481 -37.28 -14.87 22.28
C ILE A 481 -36.67 -16.28 22.30
N GLY A 482 -35.44 -16.42 22.79
CA GLY A 482 -34.73 -17.70 22.83
C GLY A 482 -34.25 -18.17 21.46
N LEU A 483 -33.95 -17.24 20.54
CA LEU A 483 -33.35 -17.56 19.25
C LEU A 483 -31.84 -17.65 19.41
N GLU A 484 -31.27 -18.80 19.09
CA GLU A 484 -29.81 -19.00 19.04
C GLU A 484 -29.29 -18.57 17.67
N HIS A 485 -28.85 -17.32 17.57
CA HIS A 485 -28.28 -16.79 16.33
C HIS A 485 -26.93 -17.45 16.02
N LYS A 486 -26.69 -17.72 14.74
CA LYS A 486 -25.41 -18.20 14.22
C LYS A 486 -25.05 -17.32 13.04
N SER A 487 -23.84 -16.76 13.07
CA SER A 487 -23.34 -15.96 11.96
C SER A 487 -23.38 -16.78 10.67
N GLU A 488 -23.80 -16.13 9.59
CA GLU A 488 -23.95 -16.76 8.28
C GLU A 488 -22.63 -17.31 7.72
N GLY A 489 -22.69 -18.41 6.98
CA GLY A 489 -21.50 -19.09 6.46
C GLY A 489 -20.65 -18.25 5.50
N PHE A 490 -21.23 -17.24 4.85
CA PHE A 490 -20.52 -16.32 3.95
C PHE A 490 -19.49 -15.43 4.67
N TRP A 491 -19.59 -15.31 6.00
CA TRP A 491 -18.60 -14.58 6.77
C TRP A 491 -17.29 -15.35 6.86
N GLN A 492 -17.33 -16.68 6.83
CA GLN A 492 -16.18 -17.55 7.00
C GLN A 492 -15.64 -18.05 5.66
N HIS A 493 -16.53 -18.45 4.74
CA HIS A 493 -16.17 -19.08 3.47
C HIS A 493 -16.75 -18.32 2.27
N GLY A 494 -16.04 -18.41 1.16
CA GLY A 494 -16.40 -17.80 -0.12
C GLY A 494 -15.20 -17.79 -1.05
N GLU A 495 -15.44 -17.69 -2.36
CA GLU A 495 -14.39 -17.86 -3.38
C GLU A 495 -13.12 -17.03 -3.10
N TYR A 496 -13.26 -15.81 -2.57
CA TYR A 496 -12.13 -14.99 -2.13
C TYR A 496 -11.61 -15.33 -0.72
N LEU A 497 -12.48 -15.51 0.27
CA LEU A 497 -12.09 -15.74 1.67
C LEU A 497 -11.29 -17.04 1.83
N ASP A 498 -11.56 -18.03 0.97
CA ASP A 498 -10.87 -19.32 0.95
C ASP A 498 -9.44 -19.23 0.39
N LEU A 499 -9.07 -18.11 -0.25
CA LEU A 499 -7.71 -17.85 -0.74
C LEU A 499 -6.79 -17.23 0.32
N LEU A 500 -7.35 -16.78 1.45
CA LEU A 500 -6.60 -16.03 2.44
C LEU A 500 -5.57 -16.92 3.17
N PRO A 501 -4.36 -16.40 3.45
CA PRO A 501 -3.27 -17.20 3.99
C PRO A 501 -3.49 -17.62 5.44
N GLY A 502 -4.44 -17.03 6.16
CA GLY A 502 -4.81 -17.45 7.51
C GLY A 502 -5.13 -18.95 7.60
N TRP A 503 -5.73 -19.51 6.55
CA TRP A 503 -6.07 -20.94 6.48
C TRP A 503 -4.87 -21.88 6.38
N ILE A 504 -3.72 -21.39 5.88
CA ILE A 504 -2.53 -22.21 5.64
C ILE A 504 -1.42 -21.99 6.67
N ARG A 505 -1.65 -21.10 7.64
CA ARG A 505 -0.70 -20.84 8.73
C ARG A 505 -0.49 -22.08 9.59
N LYS A 506 0.74 -22.29 10.05
CA LYS A 506 1.12 -23.42 10.91
C LYS A 506 2.35 -23.11 11.77
N PRO A 507 2.51 -23.75 12.94
CA PRO A 507 3.70 -23.55 13.78
C PRO A 507 5.00 -23.76 12.99
N GLY A 508 5.95 -22.83 13.16
CA GLY A 508 7.27 -22.88 12.50
C GLY A 508 7.31 -22.36 11.06
N ASP A 509 6.25 -21.71 10.58
CA ASP A 509 6.22 -21.09 9.24
C ASP A 509 6.80 -19.67 9.17
N VAL A 510 7.18 -19.08 10.30
CA VAL A 510 7.83 -17.76 10.39
C VAL A 510 9.35 -17.92 10.48
N ASP A 511 10.07 -17.18 9.64
CA ASP A 511 11.52 -17.01 9.79
C ASP A 511 11.84 -15.95 10.85
N VAL A 512 11.97 -16.41 12.09
CA VAL A 512 12.34 -15.55 13.23
C VAL A 512 13.75 -14.97 13.14
N GLU A 513 14.66 -15.56 12.33
CA GLU A 513 15.99 -14.98 12.14
C GLU A 513 15.94 -13.65 11.39
N TRP A 514 14.92 -13.46 10.54
CA TRP A 514 14.65 -12.16 9.93
C TRP A 514 14.41 -11.09 10.99
N PHE A 515 13.53 -11.35 11.98
CA PHE A 515 13.19 -10.41 13.04
C PHE A 515 14.30 -10.19 14.07
N LYS A 516 15.33 -11.05 14.10
CA LYS A 516 16.52 -10.88 14.93
C LYS A 516 17.56 -9.93 14.33
N ARG A 517 17.39 -9.53 13.08
CA ARG A 517 18.30 -8.60 12.41
C ARG A 517 18.28 -7.25 13.13
N THR A 518 19.45 -6.63 13.22
CA THR A 518 19.62 -5.31 13.83
C THR A 518 20.07 -4.26 12.82
N ASP A 519 20.28 -4.66 11.56
CA ASP A 519 20.63 -3.78 10.45
C ASP A 519 19.40 -3.13 9.78
N ILE A 520 18.20 -3.60 10.12
CA ILE A 520 16.92 -3.03 9.72
C ILE A 520 16.00 -2.91 10.96
N PRO A 521 15.05 -1.95 10.97
CA PRO A 521 13.97 -1.95 11.95
C PRO A 521 12.94 -3.03 11.61
N HIS A 522 12.04 -3.32 12.53
CA HIS A 522 10.97 -4.32 12.36
C HIS A 522 9.61 -3.80 12.77
N ARG A 523 8.56 -4.44 12.24
CA ARG A 523 7.18 -4.27 12.70
C ARG A 523 6.91 -5.13 13.93
N ALA A 524 6.01 -4.67 14.81
CA ALA A 524 5.60 -5.40 16.02
C ALA A 524 4.56 -6.49 15.71
N ASN A 525 4.89 -7.44 14.84
CA ASN A 525 3.96 -8.49 14.45
C ASN A 525 3.72 -9.48 15.59
N ALA A 526 2.49 -9.97 15.74
CA ALA A 526 2.09 -10.82 16.86
C ALA A 526 2.82 -12.18 16.88
N ASP A 527 3.24 -12.67 15.72
CA ASP A 527 3.94 -13.94 15.53
C ASP A 527 5.46 -13.80 15.30
N ALA A 528 6.04 -12.61 15.57
CA ALA A 528 7.46 -12.37 15.35
C ALA A 528 8.39 -13.29 16.19
N GLY A 529 7.89 -13.83 17.31
CA GLY A 529 8.60 -14.79 18.16
C GLY A 529 9.80 -14.22 18.94
N VAL A 530 10.10 -12.93 18.76
CA VAL A 530 11.17 -12.19 19.46
C VAL A 530 10.72 -10.76 19.77
N ALA A 531 11.34 -10.12 20.76
CA ALA A 531 11.11 -8.71 21.02
C ALA A 531 11.62 -7.89 19.83
N PRO A 532 10.81 -7.00 19.23
CA PRO A 532 11.22 -6.23 18.07
C PRO A 532 12.33 -5.22 18.42
N HIS A 533 13.31 -5.09 17.53
CA HIS A 533 14.41 -4.13 17.65
C HIS A 533 14.05 -2.79 16.96
N GLY A 534 14.11 -1.67 17.71
CA GLY A 534 14.14 -0.32 17.14
C GLY A 534 12.79 0.36 16.81
N HIS A 535 11.76 0.20 17.65
CA HIS A 535 10.49 0.94 17.53
C HIS A 535 10.56 2.42 17.88
#